data_AF-A0A931L8L4-F1
#
_entry.id   AF-A0A931L8L4-F1
#
_cell.length_a   1.000
_cell.length_b   1.000
_cell.length_c   1.000
_cell.angle_alpha   90.00
_cell.angle_beta   90.00
_cell.angle_gamma   90.00
#
_symmetry.space_group_name_H-M   'P 1'
#
loop_
_entity.id
_entity.type
_entity.pdbx_description
1 polymer ?
#
loop_
_entity_poly.entity_id
_entity_poly.type
_entity_poly.pdbx_seq_one_letter_code
_entity_poly.pdbx_strand_id
1 'polypeptide(L)'
;MVALPFDTSEIEELVLRLDAVMAREDTDISDPGGNASDDEVSAELQESPGDLSRDEITQEIESMNDEQKDALVALFWIGRGDAEPEEWDETMLLARERHDGPVSRYLLGQPEVGEFLTEGLDRMTEYGLD
;
A
#
# COMPACT_ATOMS: atom_id res chain seq x y z
N MET A 1 14.61 20.13 -2.98
CA MET A 1 14.53 18.84 -3.66
C MET A 1 14.05 17.85 -2.62
N VAL A 2 13.00 17.10 -2.94
CA VAL A 2 12.37 16.20 -1.99
C VAL A 2 13.00 14.83 -2.15
N ALA A 3 13.46 14.24 -1.05
CA ALA A 3 14.00 12.89 -1.03
C ALA A 3 12.96 11.95 -0.43
N LEU A 4 12.55 10.95 -1.21
CA LEU A 4 11.69 9.89 -0.73
C LEU A 4 12.52 8.86 0.05
N PRO A 5 12.00 8.31 1.17
CA PRO A 5 12.69 7.27 1.94
C PRO A 5 12.56 5.88 1.31
N PHE A 6 12.19 5.79 0.04
CA PHE A 6 11.99 4.56 -0.71
C PHE A 6 12.37 4.77 -2.18
N ASP A 7 12.78 3.68 -2.84
CA ASP A 7 13.00 3.64 -4.27
C ASP A 7 11.66 3.71 -5.01
N THR A 8 11.58 4.53 -6.06
CA THR A 8 10.34 4.67 -6.85
C THR A 8 9.85 3.34 -7.41
N SER A 9 10.78 2.49 -7.87
CA SER A 9 10.47 1.16 -8.40
C SER A 9 9.89 0.20 -7.36
N GLU A 10 10.27 0.34 -6.09
CA GLU A 10 9.70 -0.46 -5.00
C GLU A 10 8.22 -0.11 -4.80
N ILE A 11 7.90 1.20 -4.84
CA ILE A 11 6.52 1.68 -4.74
C ILE A 11 5.69 1.27 -5.97
N GLU A 12 6.23 1.38 -7.17
CA GLU A 12 5.55 0.92 -8.40
C GLU A 12 5.21 -0.57 -8.34
N GLU A 13 6.13 -1.41 -7.83
CA GLU A 13 5.88 -2.84 -7.65
C GLU A 13 4.83 -3.10 -6.57
N LEU A 14 4.89 -2.38 -5.44
CA LEU A 14 3.88 -2.44 -4.39
C LEU A 14 2.49 -2.07 -4.91
N VAL A 15 2.39 -1.03 -5.73
CA VAL A 15 1.12 -0.60 -6.36
C VAL A 15 0.55 -1.67 -7.28
N LEU A 16 1.38 -2.25 -8.14
CA LEU A 16 0.93 -3.32 -9.04
C LEU A 16 0.34 -4.49 -8.25
N ARG A 17 0.95 -4.83 -7.12
CA ARG A 17 0.49 -5.88 -6.21
C ARG A 17 -0.81 -5.49 -5.50
N LEU A 18 -0.91 -4.25 -5.02
CA LEU A 18 -2.12 -3.70 -4.42
C LEU A 18 -3.30 -3.80 -5.40
N ASP A 19 -3.17 -3.29 -6.62
CA ASP A 19 -4.23 -3.36 -7.63
C ASP A 19 -4.63 -4.80 -7.95
N ALA A 20 -3.66 -5.72 -8.06
CA ALA A 20 -3.93 -7.13 -8.28
C ALA A 20 -4.69 -7.79 -7.11
N VAL A 21 -4.49 -7.32 -5.88
CA VAL A 21 -5.22 -7.77 -4.68
C VAL A 21 -6.60 -7.12 -4.57
N MET A 22 -6.74 -5.83 -4.88
CA MET A 22 -8.04 -5.16 -4.84
C MET A 22 -8.98 -5.68 -5.94
N ALA A 23 -8.45 -5.94 -7.15
CA ALA A 23 -9.22 -6.47 -8.27
C ALA A 23 -9.74 -7.91 -8.04
N ARG A 24 -9.03 -8.73 -7.27
CA ARG A 24 -9.50 -10.08 -6.88
C ARG A 24 -10.58 -10.01 -5.79
N GLU A 25 -10.46 -9.12 -4.81
CA GLU A 25 -11.40 -9.00 -3.68
C GLU A 25 -12.78 -8.47 -4.12
N ASP A 26 -12.85 -7.66 -5.18
CA ASP A 26 -14.14 -7.21 -5.75
C ASP A 26 -14.98 -8.38 -6.32
N THR A 27 -14.33 -9.49 -6.68
CA THR A 27 -14.97 -10.72 -7.16
C THR A 27 -15.44 -11.65 -6.02
N ASP A 28 -14.96 -11.45 -4.78
CA ASP A 28 -15.33 -12.24 -3.61
C ASP A 28 -16.65 -11.75 -2.96
N ILE A 29 -17.70 -11.62 -3.77
CA ILE A 29 -19.07 -11.81 -3.29
C ILE A 29 -19.22 -13.28 -2.93
N SER A 30 -18.90 -13.62 -1.68
CA SER A 30 -19.15 -14.94 -1.08
C SER A 30 -20.55 -15.43 -1.45
N ASP A 31 -20.63 -16.55 -2.17
CA ASP A 31 -21.76 -17.46 -2.07
C ASP A 31 -21.63 -18.16 -0.70
N PRO A 32 -22.46 -17.84 0.32
CA PRO A 32 -22.40 -18.50 1.60
C PRO A 32 -23.16 -19.83 1.49
N GLY A 33 -22.57 -20.79 0.79
CA GLY A 33 -23.26 -22.00 0.37
C GLY A 33 -22.41 -23.27 0.40
N GLY A 34 -21.87 -23.65 1.57
CA GLY A 34 -21.46 -25.05 1.75
C GLY A 34 -20.46 -25.32 2.87
N ASN A 35 -20.94 -25.84 3.98
CA ASN A 35 -20.10 -26.52 4.97
C ASN A 35 -19.70 -27.91 4.44
N ALA A 36 -18.40 -28.24 4.44
CA ALA A 36 -17.94 -29.62 4.63
C ALA A 36 -16.47 -29.64 5.11
N SER A 37 -16.30 -29.82 6.42
CA SER A 37 -15.35 -30.70 7.11
C SER A 37 -13.92 -30.90 6.56
N ASP A 38 -12.96 -30.49 7.39
CA ASP A 38 -11.76 -31.22 7.84
C ASP A 38 -10.95 -32.04 6.79
N ASP A 39 -9.79 -31.53 6.38
CA ASP A 39 -8.62 -32.38 6.12
C ASP A 39 -7.32 -31.62 6.44
N GLU A 40 -6.54 -32.25 7.31
CA GLU A 40 -5.21 -31.88 7.80
C GLU A 40 -4.17 -31.99 6.69
N VAL A 41 -3.55 -30.87 6.27
CA VAL A 41 -2.20 -30.89 5.70
C VAL A 41 -1.40 -29.65 6.14
N SER A 42 -0.42 -29.89 6.99
CA SER A 42 0.76 -29.03 7.12
C SER A 42 1.68 -29.24 5.92
N ALA A 43 2.39 -28.17 5.56
CA ALA A 43 3.43 -28.07 4.55
C ALA A 43 2.92 -27.88 3.12
N GLU A 44 2.97 -26.63 2.65
CA GLU A 44 4.00 -26.16 1.71
C GLU A 44 3.53 -24.78 1.23
N LEU A 45 4.02 -23.71 1.87
CA LEU A 45 3.95 -22.36 1.32
C LEU A 45 4.84 -22.35 0.07
N GLN A 46 4.30 -22.81 -1.05
CA GLN A 46 4.83 -22.50 -2.37
C GLN A 46 4.56 -21.00 -2.58
N GLU A 47 5.50 -20.19 -2.09
CA GLU A 47 5.70 -18.80 -2.50
C GLU A 47 5.86 -18.82 -4.02
N SER A 48 4.74 -18.70 -4.72
CA SER A 48 4.74 -18.36 -6.13
C SER A 48 4.97 -16.85 -6.18
N PRO A 49 6.02 -16.35 -6.83
CA PRO A 49 6.41 -14.93 -6.83
C PRO A 49 5.44 -14.01 -7.61
N GLY A 50 4.17 -14.40 -7.71
CA GLY A 50 3.09 -13.64 -8.35
C GLY A 50 1.74 -13.73 -7.63
N ASP A 51 1.66 -14.40 -6.47
CA ASP A 51 0.44 -14.44 -5.64
C ASP A 51 0.71 -13.89 -4.24
N LEU A 52 1.24 -12.66 -4.20
CA LEU A 52 1.45 -11.95 -2.94
C LEU A 52 0.06 -11.59 -2.39
N SER A 53 -0.31 -12.26 -1.30
CA SER A 53 -1.62 -12.10 -0.67
C SER A 53 -1.72 -10.77 0.08
N ARG A 54 -2.94 -10.31 0.38
CA ARG A 54 -3.20 -9.12 1.21
C ARG A 54 -2.38 -9.11 2.51
N ASP A 55 -2.17 -10.30 3.08
CA ASP A 55 -1.38 -10.51 4.30
C ASP A 55 0.13 -10.24 4.11
N GLU A 56 0.68 -10.54 2.93
CA GLU A 56 2.09 -10.28 2.60
C GLU A 56 2.32 -8.80 2.36
N ILE A 57 1.44 -8.13 1.61
CA ILE A 57 1.47 -6.66 1.44
C ILE A 57 1.35 -5.97 2.80
N THR A 58 0.49 -6.49 3.68
CA THR A 58 0.35 -6.00 5.05
C THR A 58 1.68 -6.12 5.80
N GLN A 59 2.32 -7.29 5.77
CA GLN A 59 3.59 -7.52 6.44
C GLN A 59 4.74 -6.68 5.85
N GLU A 60 4.78 -6.49 4.54
CA GLU A 60 5.78 -5.65 3.87
C GLU A 60 5.68 -4.20 4.34
N ILE A 61 4.47 -3.61 4.26
CA ILE A 61 4.22 -2.25 4.75
C ILE A 61 4.50 -2.17 6.26
N GLU A 62 4.10 -3.16 7.05
CA GLU A 62 4.33 -3.14 8.50
C GLU A 62 5.80 -3.37 8.89
N SER A 63 6.60 -3.99 8.03
CA SER A 63 8.04 -4.19 8.22
C SER A 63 8.85 -2.94 7.87
N MET A 64 8.27 -1.97 7.16
CA MET A 64 8.92 -0.70 6.85
C MET A 64 9.20 0.12 8.10
N ASN A 65 10.20 1.00 8.02
CA ASN A 65 10.49 1.94 9.09
C ASN A 65 9.37 2.97 9.23
N ASP A 66 9.28 3.57 10.41
CA ASP A 66 8.37 4.67 10.73
C ASP A 66 8.31 5.74 9.64
N GLU A 67 9.46 6.27 9.23
CA GLU A 67 9.57 7.30 8.19
C GLU A 67 9.04 6.84 6.82
N GLN A 68 9.28 5.58 6.46
CA GLN A 68 8.78 5.01 5.20
C GLN A 68 7.26 4.84 5.22
N LYS A 69 6.70 4.42 6.35
CA LYS A 69 5.25 4.33 6.56
C LYS A 69 4.60 5.71 6.48
N ASP A 70 5.20 6.71 7.11
CA ASP A 70 4.74 8.10 7.07
C ASP A 70 4.76 8.66 5.65
N ALA A 71 5.85 8.38 4.92
CA ALA A 71 6.00 8.79 3.53
C ALA A 71 5.01 8.10 2.60
N LEU A 72 4.66 6.84 2.84
CA LEU A 72 3.60 6.15 2.09
C LEU A 72 2.23 6.81 2.29
N VAL A 73 1.89 7.19 3.53
CA VAL A 73 0.64 7.90 3.83
C VAL A 73 0.64 9.30 3.20
N ALA A 74 1.77 10.00 3.29
CA ALA A 74 1.94 11.32 2.69
C ALA A 74 1.80 11.26 1.15
N LEU A 75 2.44 10.29 0.51
CA LEU A 75 2.36 10.06 -0.93
C LEU A 75 0.92 9.76 -1.37
N PHE A 76 0.23 8.92 -0.61
CA PHE A 76 -1.19 8.64 -0.82
C PHE A 76 -2.05 9.90 -0.74
N TRP A 77 -1.82 10.79 0.25
CA TRP A 77 -2.54 12.06 0.35
C TRP A 77 -2.24 13.00 -0.81
N ILE A 78 -1.00 13.02 -1.31
CA ILE A 78 -0.62 13.84 -2.47
C ILE A 78 -1.34 13.36 -3.74
N GLY A 79 -1.37 12.06 -4.00
CA GLY A 79 -2.06 11.53 -5.17
C GLY A 79 -3.57 11.69 -5.10
N ARG A 80 -4.16 11.57 -3.90
CA ARG A 80 -5.58 11.86 -3.66
C ARG A 80 -5.91 13.36 -3.80
N GLY A 81 -4.91 14.23 -3.73
CA GLY A 81 -5.05 15.69 -3.82
C GLY A 81 -5.41 16.38 -2.50
N ASP A 82 -5.16 15.72 -1.36
CA ASP A 82 -5.30 16.33 -0.03
C ASP A 82 -4.07 17.13 0.40
N ALA A 83 -2.94 16.93 -0.27
CA ALA A 83 -1.68 17.62 -0.04
C ALA A 83 -0.98 17.89 -1.38
N GLU A 84 -0.10 18.88 -1.40
CA GLU A 84 0.74 19.18 -2.57
C GLU A 84 2.19 18.67 -2.39
N PRO A 85 2.92 18.36 -3.48
CA PRO A 85 4.33 17.97 -3.43
C PRO A 85 5.24 18.98 -2.72
N GLU A 86 4.88 20.27 -2.80
CA GLU A 86 5.60 21.35 -2.12
C GLU A 86 5.45 21.31 -0.59
N GLU A 87 4.39 20.67 -0.09
CA GLU A 87 4.07 20.53 1.33
C GLU A 87 4.56 19.18 1.90
N TRP A 88 5.46 18.48 1.21
CA TRP A 88 5.93 17.13 1.60
C TRP A 88 6.34 17.01 3.07
N ASP A 89 7.21 17.92 3.55
CA ASP A 89 7.70 17.90 4.93
C ASP A 89 6.56 18.09 5.96
N GLU A 90 5.59 18.97 5.66
CA GLU A 90 4.43 19.18 6.54
C GLU A 90 3.49 17.97 6.50
N THR A 91 3.30 17.39 5.32
CA THR A 91 2.47 16.22 5.07
C THR A 91 3.04 14.99 5.80
N MET A 92 4.36 14.82 5.79
CA MET A 92 5.08 13.80 6.55
C MET A 92 4.85 13.92 8.06
N LEU A 93 4.99 15.14 8.60
CA LEU A 93 4.71 15.41 10.02
C LEU A 93 3.25 15.10 10.36
N LEU A 94 2.33 15.50 9.49
CA LEU A 94 0.91 15.24 9.67
C LEU A 94 0.58 13.74 9.59
N ALA A 95 1.24 12.99 8.70
CA ALA A 95 1.11 11.54 8.61
C ALA A 95 1.57 10.87 9.92
N ARG A 96 2.74 11.28 10.43
CA ARG A 96 3.27 10.84 11.72
C ARG A 96 2.32 11.10 12.88
N GLU A 97 1.70 12.28 12.91
CA GLU A 97 0.78 12.65 14.00
C GLU A 97 -0.58 11.95 13.87
N ARG A 98 -1.04 11.67 12.65
CA ARG A 98 -2.37 11.11 12.39
C ARG A 98 -2.41 9.58 12.35
N HIS A 99 -1.29 8.89 12.15
CA HIS A 99 -1.27 7.44 12.00
C HIS A 99 -1.41 6.68 13.35
N ASP A 100 -2.56 6.71 14.00
CA ASP A 100 -2.81 5.92 15.22
C ASP A 100 -3.20 4.47 14.86
N GLY A 101 -2.26 3.69 14.28
CA GLY A 101 -2.49 2.29 13.94
C GLY A 101 -1.65 1.74 12.77
N PRO A 102 -1.90 0.49 12.36
CA PRO A 102 -1.20 -0.14 11.24
C PRO A 102 -1.51 0.60 9.93
N VAL A 103 -0.48 1.17 9.32
CA VAL A 103 -0.57 1.93 8.05
C VAL A 103 -1.08 1.04 6.93
N SER A 104 -0.65 -0.22 6.91
CA SER A 104 -1.16 -1.25 6.01
C SER A 104 -2.68 -1.31 5.99
N ARG A 105 -3.32 -1.30 7.16
CA ARG A 105 -4.78 -1.36 7.29
C ARG A 105 -5.48 -0.11 6.77
N TYR A 106 -4.87 1.06 6.97
CA TYR A 106 -5.40 2.32 6.46
C TYR A 106 -5.37 2.33 4.92
N LEU A 107 -4.24 1.96 4.33
CA LEU A 107 -4.02 1.92 2.89
C LEU A 107 -4.86 0.83 2.20
N LEU A 108 -4.82 -0.41 2.70
CA LEU A 108 -5.64 -1.53 2.18
C LEU A 108 -7.14 -1.36 2.44
N GLY A 109 -7.55 -0.35 3.20
CA GLY A 109 -8.95 0.03 3.36
C GLY A 109 -9.47 0.89 2.21
N GLN A 110 -8.59 1.39 1.34
CA GLN A 110 -8.94 2.24 0.20
C GLN A 110 -8.87 1.43 -1.09
N PRO A 111 -9.97 1.25 -1.84
CA PRO A 111 -9.98 0.48 -3.08
C PRO A 111 -9.05 1.06 -4.16
N GLU A 112 -8.94 2.39 -4.21
CA GLU A 112 -8.16 3.15 -5.18
C GLU A 112 -6.74 3.46 -4.67
N VAL A 113 -6.25 2.73 -3.66
CA VAL A 113 -4.93 2.99 -3.05
C VAL A 113 -3.79 2.92 -4.06
N GLY A 114 -3.83 1.97 -5.00
CA GLY A 114 -2.83 1.83 -6.05
C GLY A 114 -2.78 3.07 -6.94
N GLU A 115 -3.94 3.49 -7.45
CA GLU A 115 -4.07 4.70 -8.27
C GLU A 115 -3.55 5.95 -7.56
N PHE A 116 -3.93 6.16 -6.29
CA PHE A 116 -3.46 7.33 -5.54
C PHE A 116 -1.96 7.28 -5.24
N LEU A 117 -1.38 6.11 -4.98
CA LEU A 117 0.08 6.01 -4.77
C LEU A 117 0.85 6.29 -6.07
N THR A 118 0.38 5.77 -7.22
CA THR A 118 0.98 6.08 -8.53
C THR A 118 0.88 7.56 -8.85
N GLU A 119 -0.29 8.15 -8.70
CA GLU A 119 -0.51 9.58 -8.96
C GLU A 119 0.34 10.46 -8.02
N GLY A 120 0.47 10.07 -6.76
CA GLY A 120 1.36 10.76 -5.81
C GLY A 120 2.82 10.70 -6.25
N LEU A 121 3.28 9.55 -6.73
CA LEU A 121 4.65 9.34 -7.21
C LEU A 121 4.91 10.16 -8.49
N ASP A 122 3.96 10.19 -9.43
CA ASP A 122 4.06 10.97 -10.67
C ASP A 122 4.17 12.47 -10.35
N ARG A 123 3.28 13.00 -9.51
CA ARG A 123 3.31 14.41 -9.09
C ARG A 123 4.62 14.79 -8.40
N MET A 124 5.16 13.92 -7.57
CA MET A 124 6.46 14.14 -6.92
C MET A 124 7.58 14.16 -7.95
N THR A 125 7.54 13.24 -8.92
CA THR A 125 8.49 13.19 -10.04
C THR A 125 8.43 14.47 -10.87
N GLU A 126 7.24 14.95 -11.20
CA GLU A 126 7.02 16.21 -11.92
C GLU A 126 7.53 17.43 -11.13
N TYR A 127 7.36 17.42 -9.80
CA TYR A 127 7.83 18.49 -8.92
C TYR A 127 9.36 18.55 -8.83
N GLY A 128 10.05 17.42 -9.01
CA GLY A 128 11.51 17.32 -9.00
C GLY A 128 12.02 16.52 -7.81
N LEU A 129 11.78 15.20 -7.87
CA LEU A 129 12.51 14.21 -7.08
C LEU A 129 14.00 14.22 -7.47
N ASP A 130 14.90 14.09 -6.49
CA ASP A 130 16.33 13.78 -6.71
C ASP A 130 16.55 12.28 -6.66
#